data_AF-A0A2E3ZHK7-F1
#
_entry.id   AF-A0A2E3ZHK7-F1
#
_cell.length_a   1.000
_cell.length_b   1.000
_cell.length_c   1.000
_cell.angle_alpha   90.00
_cell.angle_beta   90.00
_cell.angle_gamma   90.00
#
_symmetry.space_group_name_H-M   'P 1'
#
loop_
_entity.id
_entity.type
_entity.pdbx_description
1 polymer ?
#
loop_
_entity_poly.entity_id
_entity_poly.type
_entity_poly.pdbx_seq_one_letter_code
_entity_poly.pdbx_strand_id
1 'polypeptide(L)'
;MIEDIIAHYVSVFDADSLYGYRQIISIFSGIVLIWMCGISFLIIRANPRGLENRFMAVLLMVEALKATVLFWDFFPNGPKFEWLWDYLWWMKYDVYMFAIITSVMLYLSFPIYYKVNRFQSLYSEALQKRVWYVAPILGLLIWTLIRGQEGIEVANGAWIVCEGVNSPPVL
;
A
#
# COMPACT_ATOMS: atom_id res chain seq x y z
N MET A 1 0.45 -15.66 -24.87
CA MET A 1 0.86 -14.55 -23.96
C MET A 1 0.19 -13.23 -24.32
N ILE A 2 0.48 -12.59 -25.47
CA ILE A 2 -0.20 -11.33 -25.85
C ILE A 2 -1.70 -11.54 -26.04
N GLU A 3 -2.11 -12.62 -26.71
CA GLU A 3 -3.52 -12.97 -26.88
C GLU A 3 -4.23 -13.22 -25.54
N ASP A 4 -3.57 -13.89 -24.58
CA ASP A 4 -4.12 -14.12 -23.24
C ASP A 4 -4.30 -12.81 -22.45
N ILE A 5 -3.36 -11.87 -22.59
CA ILE A 5 -3.45 -10.54 -21.97
C ILE A 5 -4.63 -9.77 -22.58
N ILE A 6 -4.76 -9.77 -23.91
CA ILE A 6 -5.87 -9.10 -24.60
C ILE A 6 -7.20 -9.72 -24.17
N ALA A 7 -7.30 -11.05 -24.15
CA ALA A 7 -8.51 -11.75 -23.72
C ALA A 7 -8.88 -11.40 -22.27
N HIS A 8 -7.89 -11.31 -21.36
CA HIS A 8 -8.13 -10.87 -19.98
C HIS A 8 -8.72 -9.46 -19.94
N TYR A 9 -8.10 -8.49 -20.60
CA TYR A 9 -8.61 -7.12 -20.59
C TYR A 9 -9.99 -6.99 -21.24
N VAL A 10 -10.26 -7.71 -22.33
CA VAL A 10 -11.59 -7.76 -22.94
C VAL A 10 -12.62 -8.30 -21.93
N SER A 11 -12.29 -9.36 -21.18
CA SER A 11 -13.18 -9.90 -20.15
C SER A 11 -13.38 -8.95 -18.97
N VAL A 12 -12.39 -8.12 -18.64
CA VAL A 12 -12.48 -7.14 -17.53
C VAL A 12 -13.41 -5.98 -17.88
N PHE A 13 -13.61 -5.65 -19.15
CA PHE A 13 -14.53 -4.61 -19.60
C PHE A 13 -15.94 -5.12 -19.93
N ASP A 14 -16.25 -6.37 -19.60
CA ASP A 14 -17.58 -6.93 -19.79
C ASP A 14 -18.59 -6.43 -18.74
N ALA A 15 -19.88 -6.67 -18.99
CA ALA A 15 -20.96 -6.30 -18.07
C ALA A 15 -20.85 -7.04 -16.72
N ASP A 16 -20.43 -8.31 -16.75
CA ASP A 16 -20.27 -9.16 -15.57
C ASP A 16 -19.18 -8.67 -14.61
N SER A 17 -18.19 -7.94 -15.12
CA SER A 17 -17.07 -7.36 -14.36
C SER A 17 -17.24 -5.86 -14.08
N LEU A 18 -18.49 -5.36 -14.14
CA LEU A 18 -18.84 -3.95 -13.91
C LEU A 18 -18.10 -2.98 -14.85
N TYR A 19 -17.94 -3.37 -16.12
CA TYR A 19 -17.36 -2.52 -17.17
C TYR A 19 -15.97 -1.96 -16.81
N GLY A 20 -15.12 -2.78 -16.19
CA GLY A 20 -13.75 -2.40 -15.86
C GLY A 20 -13.62 -1.34 -14.77
N TYR A 21 -14.66 -1.15 -13.94
CA TYR A 21 -14.64 -0.22 -12.80
C TYR A 21 -13.39 -0.38 -11.91
N ARG A 22 -13.03 -1.63 -11.61
CA ARG A 22 -11.83 -1.95 -10.81
C ARG A 22 -10.54 -1.50 -11.50
N GLN A 23 -10.48 -1.60 -12.82
CA GLN A 23 -9.33 -1.18 -13.61
C GLN A 23 -9.15 0.33 -13.59
N ILE A 24 -10.25 1.07 -13.68
CA ILE A 24 -10.27 2.53 -13.59
C ILE A 24 -9.75 2.96 -12.21
N ILE A 25 -10.26 2.36 -11.11
CA ILE A 25 -9.78 2.66 -9.76
C ILE A 25 -8.28 2.40 -9.63
N SER A 26 -7.81 1.28 -10.18
CA SER A 26 -6.39 0.91 -10.12
C SER A 26 -5.48 1.95 -10.79
N ILE A 27 -5.88 2.45 -11.98
CA ILE A 27 -5.18 3.53 -12.68
C ILE A 27 -5.16 4.80 -11.84
N PHE A 28 -6.31 5.21 -11.28
CA PHE A 28 -6.39 6.38 -10.40
C PHE A 28 -5.51 6.22 -9.16
N SER A 29 -5.43 5.01 -8.59
CA SER A 29 -4.54 4.71 -7.46
C SER A 29 -3.07 4.89 -7.84
N GLY A 30 -2.67 4.48 -9.05
CA GLY A 30 -1.33 4.73 -9.59
C GLY A 30 -1.03 6.22 -9.78
N ILE A 31 -2.00 7.00 -10.25
CA ILE A 31 -1.86 8.47 -10.35
C ILE A 31 -1.67 9.09 -8.96
N VAL A 32 -2.47 8.68 -7.97
CA VAL A 32 -2.37 9.16 -6.59
C VAL A 32 -1.02 8.79 -5.97
N LEU A 33 -0.51 7.57 -6.22
CA LEU A 33 0.82 7.14 -5.81
C LEU A 33 1.90 8.10 -6.34
N ILE A 34 1.93 8.34 -7.65
CA ILE A 34 2.91 9.24 -8.29
C ILE A 34 2.78 10.65 -7.75
N TRP A 35 1.54 11.13 -7.59
CA TRP A 35 1.25 12.46 -7.08
C TRP A 35 1.75 12.66 -5.66
N MET A 36 1.47 11.72 -4.75
CA MET A 36 1.93 11.78 -3.36
C MET A 36 3.45 11.67 -3.24
N CYS A 37 4.09 10.79 -4.03
CA CYS A 37 5.55 10.74 -4.14
C CYS A 37 6.13 12.08 -4.63
N GLY A 38 5.50 12.70 -5.63
CA GLY A 38 5.88 14.00 -6.17
C GLY A 38 5.80 15.11 -5.11
N ILE A 39 4.70 15.20 -4.37
CA ILE A 39 4.54 16.19 -3.29
C ILE A 39 5.55 15.94 -2.17
N SER A 40 5.73 14.68 -1.74
CA SER A 40 6.74 14.31 -0.73
C SER A 40 8.13 14.80 -1.13
N PHE A 41 8.53 14.56 -2.38
CA PHE A 41 9.80 15.02 -2.92
C PHE A 41 9.93 16.56 -2.93
N LEU A 42 8.87 17.26 -3.36
CA LEU A 42 8.85 18.73 -3.37
C LEU A 42 8.97 19.33 -1.96
N ILE A 43 8.33 18.72 -0.96
CA ILE A 43 8.40 19.18 0.45
C ILE A 43 9.83 19.07 0.99
N ILE A 44 10.51 17.94 0.71
CA ILE A 44 11.92 17.77 1.11
C ILE A 44 12.81 18.78 0.38
N ARG A 45 12.58 18.99 -0.91
CA ARG A 45 13.35 19.94 -1.71
C ARG A 45 13.15 21.39 -1.28
N ALA A 46 11.94 21.75 -0.85
CA ALA A 46 11.61 23.11 -0.41
C ALA A 46 12.39 23.53 0.85
N ASN A 47 12.51 22.63 1.83
CA ASN A 47 13.36 22.85 3.00
C ASN A 47 13.89 21.52 3.57
N PRO A 48 15.09 21.08 3.15
CA PRO A 48 15.62 19.79 3.55
C PRO A 48 16.10 19.75 5.00
N ARG A 49 16.23 20.89 5.67
CA ARG A 49 16.67 20.99 7.09
C ARG A 49 15.50 21.13 8.06
N GLY A 50 14.30 21.48 7.58
CA GLY A 50 13.11 21.56 8.41
C GLY A 50 12.68 20.17 8.90
N LEU A 51 12.59 20.00 10.22
CA LEU A 51 12.18 18.73 10.84
C LEU A 51 10.72 18.40 10.48
N GLU A 52 9.86 19.41 10.44
CA GLU A 52 8.46 19.31 10.02
C GLU A 52 8.35 18.84 8.55
N ASN A 53 9.14 19.42 7.64
CA ASN A 53 9.16 19.02 6.24
C ASN A 53 9.58 17.55 6.07
N ARG A 54 10.60 17.10 6.80
CA ARG A 54 11.03 15.70 6.76
C ARG A 54 9.94 14.75 7.26
N PHE A 55 9.31 15.08 8.39
CA PHE A 55 8.21 14.31 8.93
C PHE A 55 7.04 14.24 7.95
N MET A 56 6.60 15.39 7.43
CA MET A 56 5.47 15.46 6.50
C MET A 56 5.76 14.69 5.20
N ALA A 57 6.99 14.78 4.69
CA ALA A 57 7.38 14.05 3.49
C ALA A 57 7.39 12.53 3.71
N VAL A 58 7.91 12.05 4.85
CA VAL A 58 7.86 10.61 5.18
C VAL A 58 6.42 10.14 5.36
N LEU A 59 5.59 10.92 6.06
CA LEU A 59 4.16 10.61 6.19
C LEU A 59 3.50 10.48 4.82
N LEU A 60 3.68 11.45 3.93
CA LEU A 60 3.13 11.39 2.57
C LEU A 60 3.67 10.23 1.74
N MET A 61 4.95 9.88 1.90
CA MET A 61 5.53 8.71 1.24
C MET A 61 4.86 7.42 1.72
N VAL A 62 4.63 7.28 3.03
CA VAL A 62 3.94 6.12 3.62
C VAL A 62 2.47 6.09 3.20
N GLU A 63 1.80 7.23 3.13
CA GLU A 63 0.45 7.33 2.56
C GLU A 63 0.42 6.88 1.09
N ALA A 64 1.42 7.28 0.29
CA ALA A 64 1.58 6.85 -1.09
C ALA A 64 1.69 5.31 -1.18
N LEU A 65 2.48 4.69 -0.30
CA LEU A 65 2.62 3.23 -0.28
C LEU A 65 1.28 2.51 -0.08
N LYS A 66 0.30 3.09 0.63
CA LYS A 66 -1.03 2.48 0.76
C LYS A 66 -1.78 2.42 -0.58
N ALA A 67 -1.56 3.37 -1.48
CA ALA A 67 -2.17 3.36 -2.81
C ALA A 67 -1.66 2.20 -3.69
N THR A 68 -0.55 1.57 -3.33
CA THR A 68 -0.02 0.41 -4.08
C THR A 68 -0.97 -0.79 -4.05
N VAL A 69 -1.77 -0.96 -2.99
CA VAL A 69 -2.68 -2.11 -2.83
C VAL A 69 -3.68 -2.25 -3.98
N LEU A 70 -4.20 -1.11 -4.44
CA LEU A 70 -5.14 -1.05 -5.56
C LEU A 70 -4.40 -0.96 -6.90
N PHE A 71 -3.22 -0.35 -6.94
CA PHE A 71 -2.44 -0.21 -8.18
C PHE A 71 -2.04 -1.57 -8.77
N TRP A 72 -1.67 -2.55 -7.93
CA TRP A 72 -1.30 -3.88 -8.43
C TRP A 72 -2.45 -4.63 -9.09
N ASP A 73 -3.70 -4.27 -8.79
CA ASP A 73 -4.87 -4.81 -9.49
C ASP A 73 -4.97 -4.37 -10.95
N PHE A 74 -4.07 -3.49 -11.41
CA PHE A 74 -3.96 -3.17 -12.83
C PHE A 74 -3.46 -4.36 -13.64
N PHE A 75 -2.60 -5.18 -13.07
CA PHE A 75 -2.01 -6.31 -13.77
C PHE A 75 -3.05 -7.40 -14.04
N PRO A 76 -2.83 -8.23 -15.08
CA PRO A 76 -3.78 -9.29 -15.39
C PRO A 76 -3.79 -10.37 -14.31
N ASN A 77 -4.99 -10.83 -13.98
CA ASN A 77 -5.25 -11.77 -12.89
C ASN A 77 -5.86 -13.07 -13.43
N GLY A 78 -5.56 -14.19 -12.77
CA GLY A 78 -6.17 -15.48 -13.06
C GLY A 78 -5.16 -16.62 -13.06
N PRO A 79 -5.63 -17.86 -13.29
CA PRO A 79 -4.79 -19.07 -13.19
C PRO A 79 -3.55 -19.01 -14.08
N LYS A 80 -3.69 -18.48 -15.29
CA LYS A 80 -2.58 -18.34 -16.25
C LYS A 80 -1.48 -17.35 -15.80
N PHE A 81 -1.80 -16.45 -14.87
CA PHE A 81 -0.91 -15.40 -14.38
C PHE A 81 -0.49 -15.63 -12.92
N GLU A 82 -0.64 -16.85 -12.40
CA GLU A 82 -0.26 -17.20 -11.03
C GLU A 82 1.20 -16.85 -10.71
N TRP A 83 2.12 -17.16 -11.63
CA TRP A 83 3.55 -16.81 -11.51
C TRP A 83 3.81 -15.31 -11.29
N LEU A 84 2.95 -14.44 -11.83
CA LEU A 84 3.04 -12.98 -11.64
C LEU A 84 2.52 -12.62 -10.26
N TRP A 85 1.40 -13.21 -9.88
CA TRP A 85 0.72 -12.95 -8.61
C TRP A 85 1.48 -13.48 -7.39
N ASP A 86 2.32 -14.50 -7.53
CA ASP A 86 3.23 -14.94 -6.46
C ASP A 86 4.13 -13.80 -5.95
N TYR A 87 4.58 -12.92 -6.84
CA TYR A 87 5.37 -11.75 -6.48
C TYR A 87 4.51 -10.53 -6.13
N LEU A 88 3.43 -10.30 -6.88
CA LEU A 88 2.55 -9.15 -6.67
C LEU A 88 1.78 -9.24 -5.35
N TRP A 89 1.49 -10.44 -4.84
CA TRP A 89 0.83 -10.61 -3.55
C TRP A 89 1.65 -10.03 -2.40
N TRP A 90 2.96 -10.28 -2.41
CA TRP A 90 3.88 -9.69 -1.44
C TRP A 90 3.84 -8.16 -1.52
N MET A 91 3.97 -7.60 -2.73
CA MET A 91 3.93 -6.15 -2.94
C MET A 91 2.58 -5.52 -2.57
N LYS A 92 1.50 -6.27 -2.70
CA LYS A 92 0.14 -5.80 -2.45
C LYS A 92 -0.19 -5.80 -0.96
N TYR A 93 0.09 -6.90 -0.25
CA TYR A 93 -0.30 -7.05 1.15
C TYR A 93 0.77 -6.60 2.12
N ASP A 94 2.01 -7.08 1.99
CA ASP A 94 3.06 -6.78 2.97
C ASP A 94 3.39 -5.29 3.00
N VAL A 95 3.53 -4.66 1.83
CA VAL A 95 3.80 -3.21 1.73
C VAL A 95 2.64 -2.39 2.30
N TYR A 96 1.40 -2.80 2.02
CA TYR A 96 0.21 -2.12 2.52
C TYR A 96 0.09 -2.20 4.04
N MET A 97 0.28 -3.38 4.62
CA MET A 97 0.19 -3.58 6.07
C MET A 97 1.30 -2.81 6.80
N PHE A 98 2.53 -2.88 6.29
CA PHE A 98 3.63 -2.04 6.78
C PHE A 98 3.27 -0.54 6.72
N ALA A 99 2.71 -0.09 5.60
CA ALA A 99 2.35 1.31 5.40
C ALA A 99 1.24 1.77 6.34
N ILE A 100 0.22 0.95 6.61
CA ILE A 100 -0.82 1.25 7.60
C ILE A 100 -0.23 1.39 9.01
N ILE A 101 0.55 0.41 9.46
CA ILE A 101 1.12 0.42 10.81
C ILE A 101 1.98 1.66 10.98
N THR A 102 2.86 1.93 10.01
CA THR A 102 3.74 3.11 10.02
C THR A 102 2.95 4.42 9.98
N SER A 103 1.91 4.51 9.15
CA SER A 103 1.02 5.67 9.03
C SER A 103 0.35 5.99 10.37
N VAL A 104 -0.20 4.99 11.06
CA VAL A 104 -0.80 5.18 12.39
C VAL A 104 0.22 5.73 13.39
N MET A 105 1.43 5.18 13.42
CA MET A 105 2.49 5.68 14.31
C MET A 105 2.89 7.13 14.00
N LEU A 106 3.00 7.47 12.71
CA LEU A 106 3.30 8.84 12.28
C LEU A 106 2.15 9.78 12.63
N TYR A 107 0.88 9.38 12.44
CA TYR A 107 -0.28 10.17 12.84
C TYR A 107 -0.32 10.45 14.35
N LEU A 108 0.00 9.46 15.18
CA LEU A 108 0.12 9.65 16.63
C LEU A 108 1.29 10.58 17.02
N SER A 109 2.27 10.74 16.12
CA SER A 109 3.44 11.59 16.32
C SER A 109 3.23 13.06 15.94
N PHE A 110 2.06 13.44 15.40
CA PHE A 110 1.77 14.84 15.04
C PHE A 110 2.01 15.86 16.17
N PRO A 111 1.63 15.61 17.43
CA PRO A 111 1.83 16.56 18.52
C PRO A 111 3.30 16.87 18.84
N ILE A 112 4.24 16.06 18.34
CA ILE A 112 5.69 16.27 18.50
C ILE A 112 6.18 17.37 17.56
N TYR A 113 5.61 17.44 16.35
CA TYR A 113 5.99 18.38 15.30
C TYR A 113 5.15 19.64 15.31
N TYR A 114 3.87 19.55 15.69
CA TYR A 114 2.95 20.67 15.77
C TYR A 114 2.52 20.91 17.21
N LYS A 115 2.71 22.14 17.71
CA LYS A 115 2.43 22.48 19.10
C LYS A 115 0.92 22.39 19.39
N VAL A 116 0.54 21.50 20.32
CA VAL A 116 -0.84 21.36 20.82
C VAL A 116 -0.88 21.71 22.31
N ASN A 117 -1.82 22.56 22.73
CA ASN A 117 -1.91 23.08 24.11
C ASN A 117 -1.96 21.97 25.18
N ARG A 118 -2.60 20.83 24.91
CA ARG A 118 -2.73 19.71 25.85
C ARG A 118 -1.47 18.84 25.96
N PHE A 119 -0.61 18.86 24.95
CA PHE A 119 0.58 17.99 24.82
C PHE A 119 1.86 18.78 24.62
N GLN A 120 1.93 20.01 25.16
CA GLN A 120 3.07 20.91 25.00
C GLN A 120 4.43 20.31 25.41
N SER A 121 4.44 19.33 26.33
CA SER A 121 5.66 18.64 26.77
C SER A 121 6.27 17.72 25.70
N LEU A 122 5.50 17.28 24.70
CA LEU A 122 5.97 16.42 23.61
C LEU A 122 6.66 17.22 22.49
N TYR A 123 6.44 18.54 22.45
CA TYR A 123 7.10 19.44 21.51
C TYR A 123 8.55 19.69 21.95
N SER A 124 9.45 18.79 21.54
CA SER A 124 10.87 18.84 21.85
C SER A 124 11.71 18.59 20.60
N GLU A 125 12.74 19.40 20.38
CA GLU A 125 13.67 19.23 19.27
C GLU A 125 14.37 17.87 19.26
N ALA A 126 14.63 17.29 20.44
CA ALA A 126 15.28 15.99 20.56
C ALA A 126 14.39 14.86 19.99
N LEU A 127 13.08 14.94 20.22
CA LEU A 127 12.11 13.99 19.68
C LEU A 127 11.88 14.21 18.19
N GLN A 128 11.71 15.47 17.76
CA GLN A 128 11.49 15.82 16.36
C GLN A 128 12.62 15.34 15.43
N LYS A 129 13.87 15.34 15.91
CA LYS A 129 15.02 14.83 15.14
C LYS A 129 14.97 13.33 14.89
N ARG A 130 14.31 12.56 15.76
CA ARG A 130 14.35 11.08 15.75
C ARG A 130 13.08 10.42 15.24
N VAL A 131 11.92 10.96 15.58
CA VAL A 131 10.63 10.28 15.39
C VAL A 131 10.31 9.98 13.92
N TRP A 132 10.65 10.90 13.01
CA TRP A 132 10.38 10.73 11.57
C TRP A 132 11.02 9.48 10.95
N TYR A 133 12.17 9.00 11.46
CA TYR A 133 12.78 7.75 10.99
C TYR A 133 12.53 6.56 11.94
N VAL A 134 12.33 6.83 13.24
CA VAL A 134 12.02 5.78 14.22
C VAL A 134 10.66 5.15 13.95
N ALA A 135 9.65 5.93 13.55
CA ALA A 135 8.31 5.41 13.28
C ALA A 135 8.29 4.39 12.12
N PRO A 136 8.90 4.65 10.94
CA PRO A 136 9.06 3.63 9.90
C PRO A 136 9.84 2.39 10.34
N ILE A 137 10.91 2.55 11.13
CA ILE A 137 11.69 1.40 11.62
C ILE A 137 10.84 0.53 12.54
N LEU A 138 10.09 1.14 13.46
CA LEU A 138 9.20 0.40 14.35
C LEU A 138 8.05 -0.24 13.58
N GLY A 139 7.46 0.46 12.60
CA GLY A 139 6.41 -0.11 11.75
C GLY A 139 6.89 -1.35 11.00
N LEU A 140 8.14 -1.33 10.49
CA LEU A 140 8.76 -2.48 9.85
C LEU A 140 8.95 -3.64 10.83
N LEU A 141 9.50 -3.36 12.02
CA LEU A 141 9.70 -4.38 13.05
C LEU A 141 8.38 -5.01 13.51
N ILE A 142 7.34 -4.21 13.69
CA ILE A 142 6.02 -4.71 14.10
C ILE A 142 5.45 -5.61 13.00
N TRP A 143 5.51 -5.19 11.73
CA TRP A 143 5.01 -6.01 10.63
C TRP A 143 5.78 -7.33 10.49
N THR A 144 7.11 -7.31 10.57
CA THR A 144 7.92 -8.54 10.45
C THR A 144 7.67 -9.54 11.58
N LEU A 145 7.32 -9.08 12.78
CA LEU A 145 6.97 -9.94 13.91
C LEU A 145 5.57 -10.56 13.78
N ILE A 146 4.65 -9.85 13.11
CA ILE A 146 3.24 -10.23 13.05
C ILE A 146 2.92 -11.06 11.79
N ARG A 147 3.62 -10.83 10.67
CA ARG A 147 3.28 -11.43 9.35
C ARG A 147 3.29 -12.96 9.29
N GLY A 148 4.00 -13.63 10.20
CA GLY A 148 4.12 -15.10 10.27
C GLY A 148 3.31 -15.74 11.40
N GLN A 149 2.37 -15.01 12.01
CA GLN A 149 1.51 -15.56 13.06
C GLN A 149 0.28 -16.27 12.45
N GLU A 150 -0.16 -17.34 13.10
CA GLU A 150 -1.37 -18.08 12.74
C GLU A 150 -2.58 -17.13 12.72
N GLY A 151 -3.32 -17.12 11.61
CA GLY A 151 -4.47 -16.23 11.39
C GLY A 151 -4.17 -14.94 10.63
N ILE A 152 -2.89 -14.60 10.43
CA ILE A 152 -2.45 -13.45 9.60
C ILE A 152 -1.69 -13.95 8.36
N GLU A 153 -1.02 -15.08 8.48
CA GLU A 153 -0.35 -15.73 7.36
C GLU A 153 -1.35 -16.14 6.27
N VAL A 154 -1.09 -15.66 5.04
CA VAL A 154 -1.79 -16.12 3.83
C VAL A 154 -0.96 -17.26 3.24
N ALA A 155 -1.18 -18.48 3.73
CA ALA A 155 -0.52 -19.67 3.22
C ALA A 155 -1.34 -20.31 2.09
N ASN A 156 -0.67 -20.66 0.98
CA ASN A 156 -1.21 -21.42 -0.15
C ASN A 156 -2.48 -20.81 -0.78
N GLY A 157 -2.34 -19.64 -1.42
CA GLY A 157 -3.38 -19.12 -2.28
C GLY A 157 -3.51 -19.98 -3.55
N ALA A 158 -4.72 -20.46 -3.84
CA ALA A 158 -5.02 -21.19 -5.07
C ALA A 158 -6.16 -20.48 -5.82
N TRP A 159 -6.13 -20.52 -7.15
CA TRP A 159 -7.25 -20.07 -7.95
C TRP A 159 -8.31 -21.15 -7.98
N ILE A 160 -9.54 -20.80 -7.60
CA ILE A 160 -10.67 -21.72 -7.72
C ILE A 160 -11.42 -21.37 -9.00
N VAL A 161 -11.47 -22.31 -9.96
CA VAL A 161 -12.19 -22.13 -11.21
C VAL A 161 -13.51 -22.89 -11.15
N CYS A 162 -14.61 -22.18 -11.42
CA CYS A 162 -15.93 -22.78 -11.54
C CYS A 162 -16.20 -23.08 -13.02
N GLU A 163 -16.22 -24.36 -13.40
CA GLU A 163 -16.47 -24.77 -14.79
C GLU A 163 -17.96 -24.73 -15.19
N GLY A 164 -18.87 -24.45 -14.26
CA GLY A 164 -20.31 -24.36 -14.54
C GLY A 164 -21.18 -24.24 -13.29
N VAL A 165 -22.48 -24.01 -13.49
CA VAL A 165 -23.47 -23.98 -12.41
C VAL A 165 -23.63 -25.41 -11.86
N ASN A 166 -23.41 -25.58 -10.55
CA ASN A 166 -23.38 -26.86 -9.83
C ASN A 166 -22.17 -27.78 -10.10
N SER A 167 -21.12 -27.29 -10.76
CA SER A 167 -19.85 -28.01 -10.87
C SER A 167 -19.07 -27.91 -9.55
N PRO A 168 -18.42 -28.99 -9.06
CA PRO A 168 -17.51 -28.87 -7.93
C PRO A 168 -16.35 -27.93 -8.29
N PRO A 169 -15.86 -27.11 -7.35
CA PRO A 169 -14.72 -26.23 -7.59
C PRO A 169 -13.49 -27.07 -7.95
N VAL A 170 -12.81 -26.68 -9.02
CA VAL A 170 -11.55 -27.30 -9.45
C VAL A 170 -10.42 -26.36 -9.05
N LEU A 171 -9.35 -26.93 -8.47
CA LEU A 171 -8.09 -26.26 -8.17
C LEU A 171 -7.23 -26.16 -9.43
#